data_AF-A0A1V2H8B6-F1
#
_entry.id   AF-A0A1V2H8B6-F1
#
_cell.length_a   1.000
_cell.length_b   1.000
_cell.length_c   1.000
_cell.angle_alpha   90.00
_cell.angle_beta   90.00
_cell.angle_gamma   90.00
#
_symmetry.space_group_name_H-M   'P 1'
#
loop_
_entity.id
_entity.type
_entity.pdbx_description
1 polymer ?
#
loop_
_entity_poly.entity_id
_entity_poly.type
_entity_poly.pdbx_seq_one_letter_code
_entity_poly.pdbx_strand_id
1 'polypeptide(L)'
;MDIPYEVWSSWGDGELAARVAAFAAALDAHKQTVNVPRPVENGLVEQIVAAGGMSKVTLLPPPGPVAQPAPPGVTYKADIWRRTTDAEADVLDAVIDQVSARLRRYYEGAAYLDPRDADFPMLRDAMAAALAQLMGSAAAANARTAQILAPS
;
A
#
# COMPACT_ATOMS: atom_id res chain seq x y z
N MET A 1 -10.90 14.63 -20.08
CA MET A 1 -11.65 15.06 -18.87
C MET A 1 -11.56 13.92 -17.89
N ASP A 2 -11.07 14.20 -16.69
CA ASP A 2 -10.86 13.15 -15.70
C ASP A 2 -12.07 13.08 -14.78
N ILE A 3 -12.63 11.88 -14.63
CA ILE A 3 -13.79 11.64 -13.78
C ILE A 3 -13.41 10.58 -12.74
N PRO A 4 -13.60 10.85 -11.44
CA PRO A 4 -13.40 9.83 -10.40
C PRO A 4 -14.26 8.60 -10.63
N TYR A 5 -13.71 7.40 -10.41
CA TYR A 5 -14.45 6.14 -10.56
C TYR A 5 -15.76 6.11 -9.75
N GLU A 6 -15.76 6.67 -8.54
CA GLU A 6 -16.95 6.75 -7.67
C GLU A 6 -18.09 7.57 -8.27
N VAL A 7 -17.73 8.66 -8.95
CA VAL A 7 -18.71 9.50 -9.65
C VAL A 7 -19.29 8.75 -10.83
N TRP A 8 -18.46 8.03 -11.59
CA TRP A 8 -18.94 7.21 -12.71
C TRP A 8 -19.82 6.04 -12.25
N SER A 9 -19.41 5.31 -11.20
CA SER A 9 -20.12 4.12 -10.71
C SER A 9 -21.44 4.45 -10.03
N SER A 10 -21.61 5.67 -9.50
CA SER A 10 -22.86 6.12 -8.88
C SER A 10 -24.06 6.18 -9.85
N TRP A 11 -23.80 6.23 -11.16
CA TRP A 11 -24.85 6.25 -12.19
C TRP A 11 -25.33 4.84 -12.57
N GLY A 12 -24.63 3.78 -12.13
CA GLY A 12 -24.91 2.42 -12.59
C GLY A 12 -24.29 2.10 -13.95
N ASP A 13 -24.13 0.79 -14.19
CA ASP A 13 -23.39 0.29 -15.34
C ASP A 13 -24.00 0.77 -16.67
N GLY A 14 -23.28 1.63 -17.37
CA GLY A 14 -23.63 2.12 -18.71
C GLY A 14 -24.67 3.23 -18.76
N GLU A 15 -25.29 3.63 -17.65
CA GLU A 15 -26.36 4.66 -17.65
C GLU A 15 -25.81 6.04 -18.05
N LEU A 16 -24.66 6.42 -17.52
CA LEU A 16 -24.02 7.71 -17.86
C LEU A 16 -23.71 7.79 -19.37
N ALA A 17 -23.21 6.70 -19.95
CA ALA A 17 -22.90 6.65 -21.38
C ALA A 17 -24.17 6.78 -22.24
N ALA A 18 -25.27 6.12 -21.83
CA ALA A 18 -26.55 6.21 -22.51
C ALA A 18 -27.13 7.64 -22.46
N ARG A 19 -27.04 8.30 -21.30
CA ARG A 19 -27.49 9.69 -21.13
C ARG A 19 -26.67 10.68 -21.94
N VAL A 20 -25.35 10.52 -21.98
CA VAL A 20 -24.46 11.32 -22.83
C VAL A 20 -24.83 11.17 -24.31
N ALA A 21 -25.10 9.95 -24.78
CA ALA A 21 -25.53 9.71 -26.15
C ALA A 21 -26.89 10.34 -26.45
N ALA A 22 -27.86 10.20 -25.54
CA ALA A 22 -29.19 10.78 -25.68
C ALA A 22 -29.15 12.32 -25.70
N PHE A 23 -28.34 12.93 -24.83
CA PHE A 23 -28.19 14.39 -24.79
C PHE A 23 -27.49 14.94 -26.04
N ALA A 24 -26.45 14.25 -26.54
CA ALA A 24 -25.81 14.63 -27.79
C ALA A 24 -26.79 14.58 -28.97
N ALA A 25 -27.61 13.52 -29.06
CA ALA A 25 -28.64 13.41 -30.08
C ALA A 25 -29.72 14.50 -29.96
N ALA A 26 -30.11 14.87 -28.74
CA ALA A 26 -31.05 15.96 -28.49
C ALA A 26 -30.49 17.32 -28.93
N LEU A 27 -29.20 17.59 -28.70
CA LEU A 27 -28.53 18.80 -29.19
C LEU A 27 -28.43 18.83 -30.72
N ASP A 28 -28.17 17.70 -31.36
CA ASP A 28 -28.14 17.62 -32.83
C ASP A 28 -29.54 17.81 -33.45
N ALA A 29 -30.58 17.26 -32.83
CA ALA A 29 -31.97 17.50 -33.25
C ALA A 29 -32.38 18.97 -33.04
N HIS A 30 -31.97 19.59 -31.93
CA HIS A 30 -32.27 20.99 -31.62
C HIS A 30 -31.72 21.96 -32.66
N LYS A 31 -30.56 21.66 -33.28
CA LYS A 31 -30.00 22.46 -34.38
C LYS A 31 -30.95 22.60 -35.58
N GLN A 32 -31.90 21.68 -35.74
CA GLN A 32 -32.88 21.68 -36.82
C GLN A 32 -34.18 22.38 -36.44
N THR A 33 -34.28 22.94 -35.23
CA THR A 33 -35.50 23.57 -34.71
C THR A 33 -35.31 25.06 -34.47
N VAL A 34 -36.37 25.85 -34.66
CA VAL A 34 -36.39 27.31 -34.43
C VAL A 34 -37.37 27.61 -33.30
N ASN A 35 -37.00 28.52 -32.39
CA ASN A 35 -37.79 28.93 -31.21
C ASN A 35 -38.08 27.83 -30.17
N VAL A 36 -37.36 26.71 -30.21
CA VAL A 36 -37.39 25.70 -29.14
C VAL A 36 -36.29 26.00 -28.14
N PRO A 37 -36.56 26.00 -26.82
CA PRO A 37 -35.52 26.13 -25.80
C PRO A 37 -34.46 25.03 -25.94
N ARG A 38 -33.20 25.38 -25.66
CA ARG A 38 -32.09 24.42 -25.72
C ARG A 38 -32.33 23.28 -24.70
N PRO A 39 -32.11 22.01 -25.09
CA PRO A 39 -32.08 20.90 -24.13
C PRO A 39 -31.05 21.15 -23.02
N VAL A 40 -31.44 20.86 -21.78
CA VAL A 40 -30.58 20.94 -20.58
C VAL A 40 -30.56 19.57 -19.93
N GLU A 41 -29.42 19.17 -19.38
CA GLU A 41 -29.27 17.92 -18.64
C GLU A 41 -28.34 18.10 -17.42
N ASN A 42 -28.04 17.01 -16.70
CA ASN A 42 -27.08 17.02 -15.61
C ASN A 42 -25.74 17.62 -16.05
N GLY A 43 -25.18 18.52 -15.24
CA GLY A 43 -23.96 19.24 -15.57
C GLY A 43 -22.77 18.34 -15.94
N LEU A 44 -22.68 17.12 -15.38
CA LEU A 44 -21.65 16.16 -15.76
C LEU A 44 -21.84 15.65 -17.19
N VAL A 45 -23.09 15.32 -17.57
CA VAL A 45 -23.44 14.88 -18.93
C VAL A 45 -23.18 15.99 -19.94
N GLU A 46 -23.54 17.24 -19.61
CA GLU A 46 -23.27 18.39 -20.48
C GLU A 46 -21.78 18.62 -20.69
N GLN A 47 -20.98 18.52 -19.61
CA GLN A 47 -19.53 18.66 -19.67
C GLN A 47 -18.88 17.55 -20.52
N ILE A 48 -19.36 16.31 -20.38
CA ILE A 48 -18.86 15.19 -21.18
C ILE A 48 -19.19 15.39 -22.67
N VAL A 49 -20.42 15.81 -23.00
CA VAL A 49 -20.80 16.10 -24.40
C VAL A 49 -19.98 17.26 -24.97
N ALA A 50 -19.78 18.34 -24.20
CA ALA A 50 -18.94 19.47 -24.59
C ALA A 50 -17.46 19.07 -24.79
N ALA A 51 -16.96 18.10 -24.02
CA ALA A 51 -15.60 17.57 -24.14
C ALA A 51 -15.41 16.63 -25.35
N GLY A 52 -16.45 16.33 -26.12
CA GLY A 52 -16.39 15.43 -27.27
C GLY A 52 -16.89 14.00 -27.00
N GLY A 53 -17.64 13.80 -25.92
CA GLY A 53 -18.30 12.54 -25.57
C GLY A 53 -17.46 11.60 -24.69
N MET A 54 -18.00 10.41 -24.40
CA MET A 54 -17.39 9.41 -23.51
C MET A 54 -15.98 8.97 -23.94
N SER A 55 -15.63 9.12 -25.22
CA SER A 55 -14.29 8.79 -25.75
C SER A 55 -13.18 9.74 -25.27
N LYS A 56 -13.55 10.89 -24.69
CA LYS A 56 -12.64 11.90 -24.14
C LYS A 56 -12.62 11.91 -22.61
N VAL A 57 -13.33 10.97 -21.99
CA VAL A 57 -13.37 10.76 -20.54
C VAL A 57 -12.31 9.73 -20.16
N THR A 58 -11.45 10.11 -19.23
CA THR A 58 -10.51 9.20 -18.59
C THR A 58 -11.03 8.91 -17.18
N LEU A 59 -11.32 7.64 -16.90
CA LEU A 59 -11.71 7.22 -15.55
C LEU A 59 -10.47 7.11 -14.69
N LEU A 60 -10.44 7.88 -13.60
CA LEU A 60 -9.42 7.70 -12.59
C LEU A 60 -9.72 6.37 -11.88
N PRO A 61 -8.77 5.42 -11.82
CA PRO A 61 -9.00 4.16 -11.15
C PRO A 61 -9.36 4.41 -9.68
N PRO A 62 -10.20 3.56 -9.06
CA PRO A 62 -10.43 3.65 -7.63
C PRO A 62 -9.08 3.60 -6.90
N PRO A 63 -8.93 4.30 -5.75
CA PRO A 63 -7.79 4.08 -4.89
C PRO A 63 -7.68 2.57 -4.62
N GLY A 64 -6.51 2.00 -4.94
CA GLY A 64 -6.27 0.58 -4.69
C GLY A 64 -6.52 0.25 -3.22
N PRO A 65 -6.78 -1.03 -2.88
CA PRO A 65 -6.98 -1.43 -1.50
C PRO A 65 -5.82 -0.88 -0.65
N VAL A 66 -6.16 -0.04 0.33
CA VAL A 66 -5.21 0.37 1.36
C VAL A 66 -4.68 -0.91 1.98
N ALA A 67 -3.37 -1.13 1.92
CA ALA A 67 -2.76 -2.31 2.54
C ALA A 67 -3.16 -2.31 4.02
N GLN A 68 -4.03 -3.23 4.40
CA GLN A 68 -4.39 -3.40 5.79
C GLN A 68 -3.10 -3.79 6.52
N PRO A 69 -2.72 -3.10 7.62
CA PRO A 69 -1.54 -3.50 8.37
C PRO A 69 -1.69 -4.97 8.73
N ALA A 70 -0.74 -5.81 8.31
CA ALA A 70 -0.74 -7.20 8.73
C ALA A 70 -0.82 -7.22 10.27
N PRO A 71 -1.61 -8.13 10.89
CA PRO A 71 -1.57 -8.27 12.33
C PRO A 71 -0.10 -8.44 12.74
N PRO A 72 0.37 -7.72 13.79
CA PRO A 72 1.76 -7.77 14.20
C PRO A 72 2.06 -9.20 14.64
N GLY A 73 2.65 -9.96 13.75
CA GLY A 73 3.06 -11.31 14.07
C GLY A 73 4.36 -11.23 14.86
N VAL A 74 4.38 -11.94 15.98
CA VAL A 74 5.56 -12.08 16.82
C VAL A 74 6.56 -13.01 16.13
N THR A 75 7.84 -12.85 16.44
CA THR A 75 8.88 -13.80 16.02
C THR A 75 9.35 -14.59 17.23
N TYR A 76 9.16 -15.91 17.23
CA TYR A 76 9.72 -16.75 18.29
C TYR A 76 11.25 -16.79 18.20
N LYS A 77 11.92 -16.72 19.35
CA LYS A 77 13.40 -16.80 19.38
C LYS A 77 13.92 -18.12 18.81
N ALA A 78 13.19 -19.21 19.03
CA ALA A 78 13.54 -20.50 18.42
C ALA A 78 13.58 -20.42 16.89
N ASP A 79 12.71 -19.64 16.26
CA ASP A 79 12.69 -19.50 14.80
C ASP A 79 13.79 -18.59 14.30
N ILE A 80 14.16 -17.56 15.06
CA ILE A 80 15.36 -16.74 14.79
C ILE A 80 16.57 -17.68 14.65
N TRP A 81 16.82 -18.52 15.66
CA TRP A 81 17.97 -19.42 15.68
C TRP A 81 17.90 -20.55 14.65
N ARG A 82 16.71 -21.02 14.28
CA ARG A 82 16.54 -22.00 13.19
C ARG A 82 16.78 -21.41 11.81
N ARG A 83 16.59 -20.10 11.65
CA ARG A 83 16.76 -19.39 10.37
C ARG A 83 18.19 -18.91 10.16
N THR A 84 18.96 -18.75 11.24
CA THR A 84 20.38 -18.35 11.20
C THR A 84 21.28 -19.54 10.86
N THR A 85 22.34 -19.29 10.10
CA THR A 85 23.50 -20.18 10.03
C THR A 85 24.34 -20.07 11.30
N ASP A 86 25.22 -21.03 11.57
CA ASP A 86 26.09 -21.01 12.76
C ASP A 86 26.93 -19.72 12.85
N ALA A 87 27.53 -19.30 11.73
CA ALA A 87 28.31 -18.06 11.68
C ALA A 87 27.47 -16.80 11.96
N GLU A 88 26.20 -16.79 11.53
CA GLU A 88 25.26 -15.71 11.86
C GLU A 88 24.87 -15.76 13.33
N ALA A 89 24.65 -16.96 13.89
CA ALA A 89 24.31 -17.13 15.29
C ALA A 89 25.43 -16.63 16.20
N ASP A 90 26.69 -16.96 15.90
CA ASP A 90 27.86 -16.52 16.67
C ASP A 90 27.99 -15.00 16.73
N VAL A 91 27.83 -14.30 15.58
CA VAL A 91 27.92 -12.83 15.56
C VAL A 91 26.70 -12.17 16.22
N LEU A 92 25.52 -12.79 16.13
CA LEU A 92 24.32 -12.29 16.79
C LEU A 92 24.42 -12.46 18.31
N ASP A 93 24.88 -13.60 18.79
CA ASP A 93 25.06 -13.83 20.23
C ASP A 93 26.09 -12.86 20.82
N ALA A 94 27.21 -12.65 20.11
CA ALA A 94 28.23 -11.68 20.50
C ALA A 94 27.68 -10.24 20.57
N VAL A 95 26.83 -9.81 19.63
CA VAL A 95 26.26 -8.45 19.67
C VAL A 95 25.20 -8.31 20.76
N ILE A 96 24.41 -9.35 21.00
CA ILE A 96 23.38 -9.38 22.06
C ILE A 96 24.04 -9.26 23.45
N ASP A 97 25.21 -9.85 23.66
CA ASP A 97 25.91 -9.70 24.94
C ASP A 97 26.46 -8.27 25.15
N GLN A 98 26.65 -7.51 24.07
CA GLN A 98 27.17 -6.14 24.09
C GLN A 98 26.08 -5.06 24.15
N VAL A 99 24.80 -5.38 23.91
CA VAL A 99 23.74 -4.37 24.05
C VAL A 99 23.54 -3.96 25.50
N SER A 100 22.82 -2.86 25.73
CA SER A 100 22.53 -2.40 27.09
C SER A 100 21.87 -3.51 27.94
N ALA A 101 22.15 -3.52 29.24
CA ALA A 101 21.63 -4.54 30.16
C ALA A 101 20.09 -4.66 30.08
N ARG A 102 19.39 -3.55 29.86
CA ARG A 102 17.93 -3.55 29.64
C ARG A 102 17.53 -4.36 28.42
N LEU A 103 18.15 -4.10 27.25
CA LEU A 103 17.85 -4.79 26.01
C LEU A 103 18.23 -6.27 26.07
N ARG A 104 19.38 -6.59 26.68
CA ARG A 104 19.78 -7.99 26.89
C ARG A 104 18.77 -8.72 27.77
N ARG A 105 18.33 -8.13 28.88
CA ARG A 105 17.32 -8.75 29.76
C ARG A 105 15.96 -8.93 29.08
N TYR A 106 15.55 -7.98 28.24
CA TYR A 106 14.38 -8.14 27.38
C TYR A 106 14.56 -9.31 26.40
N TYR A 107 15.71 -9.37 25.71
CA TYR A 107 16.06 -10.45 24.78
C TYR A 107 16.37 -11.79 25.44
N GLU A 108 16.64 -11.89 26.74
CA GLU A 108 16.80 -13.18 27.43
C GLU A 108 15.46 -13.63 28.02
N GLY A 109 14.71 -12.71 28.62
CA GLY A 109 13.49 -13.03 29.38
C GLY A 109 12.27 -13.39 28.54
N ALA A 110 12.17 -12.94 27.28
CA ALA A 110 11.01 -13.23 26.44
C ALA A 110 11.06 -14.64 25.78
N ALA A 111 9.95 -15.16 25.27
CA ALA A 111 9.98 -16.35 24.38
C ALA A 111 9.96 -15.96 22.89
N TYR A 112 9.49 -14.74 22.62
CA TYR A 112 9.29 -14.16 21.30
C TYR A 112 9.64 -12.67 21.33
N LEU A 113 9.73 -12.06 20.15
CA LEU A 113 9.88 -10.63 19.96
C LEU A 113 8.62 -10.07 19.32
N ASP A 114 8.07 -9.00 19.86
CA ASP A 114 6.96 -8.27 19.27
C ASP A 114 7.49 -7.00 18.59
N PRO A 115 7.25 -6.80 17.28
CA PRO A 115 7.64 -5.58 16.59
C PRO A 115 7.03 -4.29 17.16
N ARG A 116 5.98 -4.39 17.98
CA ARG A 116 5.33 -3.26 18.67
C ARG A 116 6.05 -2.82 19.94
N ASP A 117 6.94 -3.65 20.49
CA ASP A 117 7.67 -3.30 21.70
C ASP A 117 8.63 -2.15 21.43
N ALA A 118 8.65 -1.15 22.32
CA ALA A 118 9.45 0.06 22.14
C ALA A 118 10.97 -0.24 22.01
N ASP A 119 11.41 -1.35 22.57
CA ASP A 119 12.80 -1.81 22.59
C ASP A 119 13.16 -2.66 21.35
N PHE A 120 12.18 -3.10 20.54
CA PHE A 120 12.39 -3.94 19.36
C PHE A 120 13.24 -3.28 18.25
N PRO A 121 13.03 -2.00 17.87
CA PRO A 121 13.83 -1.37 16.82
C PRO A 121 15.32 -1.34 17.14
N MET A 122 15.68 -1.04 18.39
CA MET A 122 17.08 -1.02 18.83
C MET A 122 17.73 -2.41 18.74
N LEU A 123 17.00 -3.45 19.15
CA LEU A 123 17.47 -4.83 19.05
C LEU A 123 17.64 -5.25 17.58
N ARG A 124 16.66 -4.93 16.73
CA ARG A 124 16.70 -5.21 15.29
C ARG A 124 17.92 -4.56 14.64
N ASP A 125 18.19 -3.30 14.96
CA ASP A 125 19.30 -2.56 14.38
C ASP A 125 20.66 -3.08 14.87
N ALA A 126 20.76 -3.55 16.13
CA ALA A 126 21.95 -4.23 16.64
C ALA A 126 22.22 -5.55 15.88
N MET A 127 21.18 -6.35 15.63
CA MET A 127 21.29 -7.59 14.84
C MET A 127 21.71 -7.30 13.39
N ALA A 128 21.13 -6.29 12.76
CA ALA A 128 21.50 -5.88 11.40
C ALA A 128 22.95 -5.36 11.32
N ALA A 129 23.41 -4.62 12.32
CA ALA A 129 24.79 -4.17 12.40
C ALA A 129 25.77 -5.35 12.53
N ALA A 130 25.44 -6.37 13.32
CA ALA A 130 26.26 -7.58 13.44
C ALA A 130 26.34 -8.35 12.12
N LEU A 131 25.21 -8.56 11.45
CA LEU A 131 25.20 -9.22 10.15
C LEU A 131 25.93 -8.42 9.07
N ALA A 132 25.95 -7.09 9.15
CA ALA A 132 26.71 -6.25 8.23
C ALA A 132 28.22 -6.49 8.36
N GLN A 133 28.73 -6.81 9.55
CA GLN A 133 30.14 -7.17 9.75
C GLN A 133 30.50 -8.49 9.03
N LEU A 134 29.59 -9.47 9.06
CA LEU A 134 29.79 -10.75 8.38
C LEU A 134 29.63 -10.63 6.85
N MET A 135 28.64 -9.86 6.40
CA MET A 135 28.25 -9.80 4.98
C MET A 135 28.97 -8.68 4.20
N GLY A 136 29.61 -7.73 4.86
CA GLY A 136 30.24 -6.56 4.23
C GLY A 136 29.27 -5.58 3.56
N SER A 137 27.96 -5.73 3.78
CA SER A 137 26.92 -4.90 3.17
C SER A 137 25.75 -4.65 4.12
N ALA A 138 25.49 -3.38 4.43
CA ALA A 138 24.35 -2.99 5.25
C ALA A 138 23.00 -3.33 4.60
N ALA A 139 22.91 -3.24 3.26
CA ALA A 139 21.68 -3.58 2.54
C ALA A 139 21.38 -5.09 2.61
N ALA A 140 22.42 -5.93 2.42
CA ALA A 140 22.27 -7.38 2.52
C ALA A 140 21.95 -7.80 3.97
N ALA A 141 22.60 -7.18 4.95
CA ALA A 141 22.33 -7.42 6.36
C ALA A 141 20.91 -7.04 6.76
N ASN A 142 20.41 -5.87 6.35
CA ASN A 142 19.03 -5.45 6.61
C ASN A 142 18.01 -6.43 6.01
N ALA A 143 18.23 -6.88 4.77
CA ALA A 143 17.39 -7.89 4.13
C ALA A 143 17.43 -9.22 4.90
N ARG A 144 18.61 -9.63 5.37
CA ARG A 144 18.79 -10.87 6.12
C ARG A 144 18.15 -10.80 7.51
N THR A 145 18.32 -9.70 8.23
CA THR A 145 17.64 -9.44 9.51
C THR A 145 16.13 -9.48 9.35
N ALA A 146 15.58 -8.90 8.28
CA ALA A 146 14.15 -8.95 8.00
C ALA A 146 13.63 -10.39 7.75
N GLN A 147 14.43 -11.24 7.10
CA GLN A 147 14.09 -12.65 6.91
C GLN A 147 14.11 -13.44 8.22
N ILE A 148 15.14 -13.21 9.05
CA ILE A 148 15.30 -13.89 10.34
C ILE A 148 14.17 -13.46 11.30
N LEU A 149 13.82 -12.17 11.30
CA LEU A 149 12.75 -11.57 12.11
C LEU A 149 11.39 -11.56 11.42
N ALA A 150 11.19 -12.37 10.38
CA ALA A 150 9.87 -12.54 9.81
C ALA A 150 8.92 -13.10 10.88
N PRO A 151 7.64 -12.68 10.91
CA PRO A 151 6.65 -13.29 11.78
C PRO A 151 6.60 -14.81 11.65
N SER A 152 6.35 -15.50 12.77
CA SER A 152 6.15 -16.95 12.82
C SER A 152 4.68 -17.34 12.81
#